data_AF-A0A2T6L0B7-F1
#
_entry.id   AF-A0A2T6L0B7-F1
#
_cell.length_a   1.000
_cell.length_b   1.000
_cell.length_c   1.000
_cell.angle_alpha   90.00
_cell.angle_beta   90.00
_cell.angle_gamma   90.00
#
_symmetry.space_group_name_H-M   'P 1'
#
loop_
_entity.id
_entity.type
_entity.pdbx_description
1 polymer ?
#
loop_
_entity_poly.entity_id
_entity_poly.type
_entity_poly.pdbx_seq_one_letter_code
_entity_poly.pdbx_strand_id
1 'polypeptide(L)'
;MSMSQSSFRRLVDVEQIMGMPISVHVVLGDLDRDLDTTVVHRAVGRAFDHLREVDRVFSTFREDSDLRRMARGELDVADADPMVAEALRESQAAEVATRGRFSAWWQGWFDPTGLVKGWAVEQATARFLQPLLAEPRVEAVGMNAGGDMQLATAPGSAWRWRVGIADPEVRTATLATIDVGDGAVATSGTGERGNHIVDPRTGQPATGVRSATVVADRLAHADLWATTAVVAGFDDLGWLGDADSTSGMLVAPDGRVRRWAGITEVTLIDAHPFTVAG
;
A
#
# COMPACT_ATOMS: atom_id res chain seq x y z
N MET A 1 25.12 -19.78 26.29
CA MET A 1 25.11 -19.68 24.82
C MET A 1 24.76 -18.23 24.50
N SER A 2 25.74 -17.45 24.03
CA SER A 2 25.55 -16.05 23.67
C SER A 2 24.70 -15.99 22.39
N MET A 3 23.52 -15.37 22.46
CA MET A 3 22.77 -15.01 21.26
C MET A 3 23.59 -13.95 20.52
N SER A 4 24.27 -14.37 19.46
CA SER A 4 24.82 -13.46 18.47
C SER A 4 23.69 -12.55 18.01
N GLN A 5 23.77 -11.24 18.29
CA GLN A 5 22.85 -10.27 17.69
C GLN A 5 23.11 -10.29 16.19
N SER A 6 22.17 -10.81 15.40
CA SER A 6 22.26 -10.72 13.94
C SER A 6 22.31 -9.25 13.55
N SER A 7 23.44 -8.82 13.01
CA SER A 7 23.59 -7.47 12.45
C SER A 7 22.90 -7.43 11.09
N PHE A 8 22.07 -6.43 10.86
CA PHE A 8 21.44 -6.20 9.55
C PHE A 8 21.94 -4.88 8.98
N ARG A 9 22.28 -4.89 7.69
CA ARG A 9 22.59 -3.67 6.93
C ARG A 9 21.47 -3.40 5.95
N ARG A 10 21.06 -2.13 5.81
CA ARG A 10 20.05 -1.72 4.83
C ARG A 10 20.70 -0.94 3.69
N LEU A 11 20.38 -1.32 2.46
CA LEU A 11 20.60 -0.52 1.26
C LEU A 11 19.28 0.17 0.92
N VAL A 12 19.34 1.46 0.62
CA VAL A 12 18.16 2.27 0.32
C VAL A 12 18.45 3.15 -0.88
N ASP A 13 17.59 3.04 -1.88
CA ASP A 13 17.57 3.91 -3.05
C ASP A 13 16.23 4.64 -3.08
N VAL A 14 16.25 5.92 -3.49
CA VAL A 14 15.06 6.78 -3.50
C VAL A 14 15.02 7.55 -4.80
N GLU A 15 13.84 7.58 -5.43
CA GLU A 15 13.58 8.36 -6.62
C GLU A 15 12.24 9.12 -6.52
N GLN A 16 12.07 10.13 -7.38
CA GLN A 16 10.81 10.87 -7.54
C GLN A 16 10.09 10.37 -8.80
N ILE A 17 9.01 9.61 -8.62
CA ILE A 17 8.24 8.99 -9.70
C ILE A 17 6.75 9.10 -9.36
N MET A 18 5.86 9.26 -10.34
CA MET A 18 4.40 9.44 -10.11
C MET A 18 4.06 10.60 -9.17
N GLY A 19 4.91 11.63 -9.13
CA GLY A 19 4.73 12.81 -8.28
C GLY A 19 4.98 12.57 -6.78
N MET A 20 5.65 11.47 -6.40
CA MET A 20 5.95 11.16 -5.01
C MET A 20 7.33 10.52 -4.83
N PRO A 21 7.94 10.61 -3.62
CA PRO A 21 9.14 9.86 -3.32
C PRO A 21 8.80 8.37 -3.21
N ILE A 22 9.53 7.55 -3.94
CA ILE A 22 9.46 6.10 -3.89
C ILE A 22 10.83 5.58 -3.46
N SER A 23 10.84 4.74 -2.42
CA SER A 23 12.07 4.16 -1.89
C SER A 23 12.05 2.64 -1.99
N VAL A 24 13.19 2.07 -2.36
CA VAL A 24 13.43 0.63 -2.34
C VAL A 24 14.42 0.31 -1.23
N HIS A 25 14.08 -0.69 -0.43
CA HIS A 25 14.86 -1.13 0.73
C HIS A 25 15.28 -2.58 0.50
N VAL A 26 16.58 -2.84 0.59
CA VAL A 26 17.13 -4.20 0.56
C VAL A 26 17.87 -4.42 1.88
N VAL A 27 17.44 -5.40 2.65
CA VAL A 27 18.01 -5.74 3.94
C VAL A 27 18.96 -6.91 3.76
N LEU A 28 20.19 -6.74 4.22
CA LEU A 28 21.26 -7.71 4.13
C LEU A 28 21.62 -8.24 5.52
N GLY A 29 21.79 -9.55 5.62
CA GLY A 29 22.30 -10.23 6.81
C GLY A 29 23.82 -10.22 6.91
N ASP A 30 24.31 -10.54 8.10
CA ASP A 30 25.73 -10.69 8.42
C ASP A 30 26.19 -12.11 8.06
N LEU A 31 26.74 -12.27 6.85
CA LEU A 31 27.40 -13.52 6.42
C LEU A 31 28.75 -13.19 5.79
N ASP A 32 29.76 -14.03 6.03
CA ASP A 32 31.15 -13.99 5.52
C ASP A 32 31.29 -14.13 3.98
N ARG A 33 30.25 -13.83 3.21
CA ARG A 33 30.24 -13.96 1.74
C ARG A 33 30.05 -12.60 1.09
N ASP A 34 30.78 -12.29 0.04
CA ASP A 34 30.50 -11.08 -0.74
C ASP A 34 29.22 -11.25 -1.56
N LEU A 35 28.27 -10.32 -1.40
CA LEU A 35 27.14 -10.17 -2.32
C LEU A 35 27.60 -9.30 -3.47
N ASP A 36 27.40 -9.76 -4.71
CA ASP A 36 27.55 -8.87 -5.87
C ASP A 36 26.43 -7.82 -5.86
N THR A 37 26.75 -6.63 -5.38
CA THR A 37 25.82 -5.51 -5.31
C THR A 37 25.32 -5.06 -6.69
N THR A 38 25.97 -5.49 -7.78
CA THR A 38 25.49 -5.25 -9.16
C THR A 38 24.14 -5.90 -9.41
N VAL A 39 23.87 -7.07 -8.83
CA VAL A 39 22.57 -7.75 -8.96
C VAL A 39 21.48 -6.93 -8.26
N VAL A 40 21.77 -6.42 -7.06
CA VAL A 40 20.87 -5.55 -6.30
C VAL A 40 20.58 -4.27 -7.07
N HIS A 41 21.61 -3.53 -7.50
CA HIS A 41 21.43 -2.29 -8.25
C HIS A 41 20.65 -2.50 -9.55
N ARG A 42 20.88 -3.61 -10.26
CA ARG A 42 20.11 -3.95 -11.47
C ARG A 42 18.64 -4.21 -11.17
N ALA A 43 18.34 -4.95 -10.10
CA ALA A 43 16.97 -5.23 -9.68
C ALA A 43 16.24 -3.94 -9.27
N VAL A 44 16.88 -3.10 -8.45
CA VAL A 44 16.36 -1.79 -8.03
C VAL A 44 16.11 -0.88 -9.24
N GLY A 45 17.07 -0.78 -10.16
CA GLY A 45 16.94 0.02 -11.38
C GLY A 45 15.75 -0.43 -12.24
N ARG A 46 15.58 -1.75 -12.45
CA ARG A 46 14.43 -2.29 -13.19
C ARG A 46 13.10 -2.04 -12.50
N ALA A 47 13.08 -2.04 -11.16
CA ALA A 47 11.89 -1.73 -10.39
C ALA A 47 11.48 -0.26 -10.61
N PHE A 48 12.43 0.69 -10.57
CA PHE A 48 12.14 2.08 -10.89
C PHE A 48 11.77 2.30 -12.35
N ASP A 49 12.45 1.64 -13.30
CA ASP A 49 12.09 1.73 -14.73
C ASP A 49 10.65 1.28 -14.99
N HIS A 50 10.20 0.22 -14.31
CA HIS A 50 8.81 -0.21 -14.39
C HIS A 50 7.83 0.86 -13.90
N LEU A 51 8.13 1.52 -12.78
CA LEU A 51 7.28 2.60 -12.26
C LEU A 51 7.25 3.83 -13.18
N ARG A 52 8.37 4.15 -13.84
CA ARG A 52 8.41 5.21 -14.86
C ARG A 52 7.56 4.85 -16.08
N GLU A 53 7.55 3.58 -16.48
CA GLU A 53 6.70 3.11 -17.56
C GLU A 53 5.21 3.18 -17.18
N VAL A 54 4.86 2.76 -15.97
CA VAL A 54 3.50 2.94 -15.44
C VAL A 54 3.11 4.43 -15.43
N ASP A 55 3.99 5.34 -14.99
CA ASP A 55 3.72 6.78 -15.01
C ASP A 55 3.53 7.31 -16.45
N ARG A 56 4.35 6.83 -17.41
CA ARG A 56 4.18 7.17 -18.83
C ARG A 56 2.78 6.79 -19.34
N VAL A 57 2.25 5.64 -18.94
CA VAL A 57 0.94 5.13 -19.37
C VAL A 57 -0.21 5.81 -18.64
N PHE A 58 -0.13 5.95 -17.31
CA PHE A 58 -1.27 6.29 -16.45
C PHE A 58 -1.22 7.70 -15.83
N SER A 59 -0.21 8.52 -16.11
CA SER A 59 -0.16 9.85 -15.52
C SER A 59 -1.32 10.73 -16.01
N THR A 60 -2.05 11.33 -15.08
CA THR A 60 -3.09 12.32 -15.35
C THR A 60 -2.52 13.72 -15.61
N PHE A 61 -1.23 13.92 -15.37
CA PHE A 61 -0.52 15.20 -15.55
C PHE A 61 0.23 15.29 -16.88
N ARG A 62 0.41 14.17 -17.58
CA ARG A 62 1.11 14.09 -18.85
C ARG A 62 0.11 14.03 -20.00
N GLU A 63 0.06 15.06 -20.85
CA GLU A 63 -0.87 15.09 -21.99
C GLU A 63 -0.61 13.98 -23.04
N ASP A 64 0.62 13.46 -23.07
CA ASP A 64 1.05 12.37 -23.97
C ASP A 64 0.84 10.97 -23.39
N SER A 65 0.34 10.83 -22.14
CA SER A 65 0.06 9.52 -21.57
C SER A 65 -1.10 8.84 -22.30
N ASP A 66 -1.05 7.50 -22.36
CA ASP A 66 -2.12 6.69 -22.92
C ASP A 66 -3.46 7.02 -22.25
N LEU A 67 -3.46 7.15 -20.91
CA LEU A 67 -4.64 7.53 -20.14
C LEU A 67 -5.24 8.87 -20.59
N ARG A 68 -4.42 9.91 -20.81
CA ARG A 68 -4.90 11.24 -21.23
C ARG A 68 -5.32 11.27 -22.70
N ARG A 69 -4.67 10.49 -23.56
CA ARG A 69 -5.08 10.31 -24.96
C ARG A 69 -6.42 9.57 -25.05
N MET A 70 -6.61 8.52 -24.24
CA MET A 70 -7.90 7.82 -24.10
C MET A 70 -9.00 8.73 -23.59
N ALA A 71 -8.74 9.52 -22.55
CA ALA A 71 -9.70 10.48 -22.01
C ALA A 71 -10.20 11.50 -23.04
N ARG A 72 -9.37 11.83 -24.05
CA ARG A 72 -9.69 12.73 -25.16
C ARG A 72 -10.27 12.00 -26.40
N GLY A 73 -10.40 10.68 -26.36
CA GLY A 73 -10.87 9.86 -27.48
C GLY A 73 -9.86 9.71 -28.63
N GLU A 74 -8.57 9.92 -28.36
CA GLU A 74 -7.49 9.86 -29.36
C GLU A 74 -6.78 8.50 -29.43
N LEU A 75 -7.08 7.62 -28.48
CA LEU A 75 -6.47 6.30 -28.36
C LEU A 75 -7.53 5.33 -27.85
N ASP A 76 -7.74 4.23 -28.57
CA ASP A 76 -8.61 3.15 -28.14
C ASP A 76 -7.84 2.18 -27.24
N VAL A 77 -8.55 1.49 -26.33
CA VAL A 77 -7.96 0.51 -25.40
C VAL A 77 -7.17 -0.59 -26.14
N ALA A 78 -7.61 -0.99 -27.32
CA ALA A 78 -6.96 -2.03 -28.12
C ALA A 78 -5.59 -1.61 -28.68
N ASP A 79 -5.38 -0.31 -28.84
CA ASP A 79 -4.14 0.28 -29.39
C ASP A 79 -3.25 0.89 -28.29
N ALA A 80 -3.75 0.97 -27.05
CA ALA A 80 -3.01 1.46 -25.90
C ALA A 80 -2.02 0.43 -25.34
N ASP A 81 -1.16 0.86 -24.44
CA ASP A 81 -0.26 -0.04 -23.72
C ASP A 81 -1.04 -1.20 -23.06
N PRO A 82 -0.55 -2.46 -23.14
CA PRO A 82 -1.22 -3.62 -22.54
C PRO A 82 -1.56 -3.47 -21.05
N MET A 83 -0.79 -2.66 -20.32
CA MET A 83 -1.09 -2.33 -18.92
C MET A 83 -2.48 -1.72 -18.75
N VAL A 84 -2.98 -0.96 -19.73
CA VAL A 84 -4.33 -0.37 -19.69
C VAL A 84 -5.39 -1.47 -19.59
N ALA A 85 -5.27 -2.52 -20.39
CA ALA A 85 -6.20 -3.65 -20.35
C ALA A 85 -6.14 -4.40 -19.01
N GLU A 86 -4.96 -4.50 -18.39
CA GLU A 86 -4.80 -5.03 -17.03
C GLU A 86 -5.50 -4.14 -16.00
N ALA A 87 -5.20 -2.84 -15.99
CA ALA A 87 -5.78 -1.89 -15.05
C ALA A 87 -7.31 -1.79 -15.17
N LEU A 88 -7.86 -1.93 -16.38
CA LEU A 88 -9.31 -2.00 -16.60
C LEU A 88 -9.94 -3.20 -15.89
N ARG A 89 -9.34 -4.39 -16.03
CA ARG A 89 -9.84 -5.61 -15.37
C ARG A 89 -9.76 -5.48 -13.85
N GLU A 90 -8.64 -5.01 -13.34
CA GLU A 90 -8.45 -4.80 -11.90
C GLU A 90 -9.44 -3.75 -11.35
N SER A 91 -9.68 -2.66 -12.09
CA SER A 91 -10.64 -1.62 -11.69
C SER A 91 -12.08 -2.14 -11.65
N GLN A 92 -12.48 -2.96 -12.63
CA GLN A 92 -13.81 -3.59 -12.64
C GLN A 92 -13.99 -4.56 -11.47
N ALA A 93 -12.98 -5.38 -11.19
CA ALA A 93 -13.00 -6.30 -10.06
C ALA A 93 -13.10 -5.53 -8.73
N ALA A 94 -12.32 -4.46 -8.58
CA ALA A 94 -12.35 -3.58 -7.42
C ALA A 94 -13.72 -2.92 -7.21
N GLU A 95 -14.36 -2.43 -8.29
CA GLU A 95 -15.69 -1.81 -8.21
C GLU A 95 -16.75 -2.82 -7.74
N VAL A 96 -16.71 -4.05 -8.26
CA VAL A 96 -17.61 -5.13 -7.81
C VAL A 96 -17.35 -5.50 -6.35
N ALA A 97 -16.10 -5.74 -5.97
CA ALA A 97 -15.72 -6.16 -4.62
C ALA A 97 -16.13 -5.13 -3.56
N THR A 98 -15.97 -3.84 -3.87
CA THR A 98 -16.29 -2.74 -2.96
C THR A 98 -17.76 -2.32 -3.00
N ARG A 99 -18.59 -2.99 -3.82
CA ARG A 99 -20.00 -2.65 -4.08
C ARG A 99 -20.17 -1.19 -4.51
N GLY A 100 -19.27 -0.75 -5.39
CA GLY A 100 -19.25 0.61 -5.93
C GLY A 100 -18.71 1.67 -4.97
N ARG A 101 -18.11 1.33 -3.82
CA ARG A 101 -17.42 2.34 -2.98
C ARG A 101 -16.10 2.81 -3.61
N PHE A 102 -15.56 2.04 -4.55
CA PHE A 102 -14.55 2.45 -5.51
C PHE A 102 -15.14 2.42 -6.93
N SER A 103 -14.77 3.37 -7.78
CA SER A 103 -15.00 3.29 -9.22
C SER A 103 -13.93 4.07 -9.96
N ALA A 104 -13.36 3.46 -11.01
CA ALA A 104 -12.45 4.16 -11.92
C ALA A 104 -13.21 5.06 -12.92
N TRP A 105 -14.54 5.14 -12.87
CA TRP A 105 -15.35 5.94 -13.80
C TRP A 105 -16.07 7.10 -13.11
N TRP A 106 -15.74 7.40 -11.86
CA TRP A 106 -16.47 8.36 -11.03
C TRP A 106 -16.51 9.79 -11.60
N GLN A 107 -15.54 10.15 -12.44
CA GLN A 107 -15.50 11.45 -13.16
C GLN A 107 -16.16 11.43 -14.54
N GLY A 108 -16.82 10.32 -14.92
CA GLY A 108 -17.40 10.12 -16.25
C GLY A 108 -16.41 9.67 -17.33
N TRP A 109 -15.14 9.46 -16.97
CA TRP A 109 -14.09 8.89 -17.81
C TRP A 109 -13.23 7.92 -16.99
N PHE A 110 -12.48 7.04 -17.66
CA PHE A 110 -11.65 6.03 -16.99
C PHE A 110 -10.42 6.66 -16.33
N ASP A 111 -10.44 6.78 -15.01
CA ASP A 111 -9.38 7.27 -14.13
C ASP A 111 -9.06 6.21 -13.04
N PRO A 112 -8.06 5.35 -13.27
CA PRO A 112 -7.69 4.29 -12.34
C PRO A 112 -6.68 4.76 -11.27
N THR A 113 -6.50 6.07 -11.07
CA THR A 113 -5.47 6.60 -10.15
C THR A 113 -5.63 6.15 -8.70
N GLY A 114 -6.85 5.84 -8.27
CA GLY A 114 -7.12 5.24 -6.95
C GLY A 114 -6.71 3.77 -6.78
N LEU A 115 -6.11 3.14 -7.81
CA LEU A 115 -5.70 1.73 -7.80
C LEU A 115 -4.26 1.55 -8.33
N VAL A 116 -3.88 2.29 -9.38
CA VAL A 116 -2.63 2.07 -10.13
C VAL A 116 -1.38 2.21 -9.27
N LYS A 117 -1.39 3.09 -8.25
CA LYS A 117 -0.23 3.27 -7.34
C LYS A 117 0.12 1.96 -6.63
N GLY A 118 -0.83 1.37 -5.88
CA GLY A 118 -0.61 0.11 -5.17
C GLY A 118 -0.29 -1.04 -6.11
N TRP A 119 -1.00 -1.12 -7.25
CA TRP A 119 -0.78 -2.13 -8.29
C TRP A 119 0.63 -2.08 -8.90
N ALA A 120 1.14 -0.90 -9.22
CA ALA A 120 2.46 -0.73 -9.82
C ALA A 120 3.59 -1.12 -8.87
N VAL A 121 3.48 -0.71 -7.60
CA VAL A 121 4.46 -1.04 -6.55
C VAL A 121 4.45 -2.54 -6.23
N GLU A 122 3.26 -3.14 -6.17
CA GLU A 122 3.10 -4.59 -6.02
C GLU A 122 3.79 -5.35 -7.16
N GLN A 123 3.52 -4.99 -8.42
CA GLN A 123 4.15 -5.62 -9.58
C GLN A 123 5.67 -5.42 -9.61
N ALA A 124 6.15 -4.21 -9.35
CA ALA A 124 7.58 -3.91 -9.32
C ALA A 124 8.30 -4.78 -8.27
N THR A 125 7.71 -4.86 -7.08
CA THR A 125 8.26 -5.63 -5.96
C THR A 125 8.28 -7.12 -6.30
N ALA A 126 7.16 -7.67 -6.77
CA ALA A 126 7.06 -9.09 -7.12
C ALA A 126 8.00 -9.50 -8.27
N ARG A 127 8.10 -8.67 -9.33
CA ARG A 127 8.86 -9.02 -10.53
C ARG A 127 10.36 -8.79 -10.41
N PHE A 128 10.78 -7.75 -9.69
CA PHE A 128 12.17 -7.30 -9.71
C PHE A 128 12.88 -7.40 -8.36
N LEU A 129 12.16 -7.23 -7.24
CA LEU A 129 12.79 -7.21 -5.92
C LEU A 129 12.70 -8.57 -5.20
N GLN A 130 11.53 -9.21 -5.16
CA GLN A 130 11.34 -10.51 -4.51
C GLN A 130 12.31 -11.59 -5.00
N PRO A 131 12.71 -11.66 -6.29
CA PRO A 131 13.73 -12.61 -6.74
C PRO A 131 15.07 -12.48 -6.01
N LEU A 132 15.39 -11.30 -5.46
CA LEU A 132 16.60 -11.11 -4.66
C LEU A 132 16.58 -11.93 -3.37
N LEU A 133 15.42 -12.36 -2.87
CA LEU A 133 15.32 -13.20 -1.67
C LEU A 133 15.89 -14.61 -1.86
N ALA A 134 16.20 -15.01 -3.10
CA ALA A 134 16.95 -16.22 -3.39
C ALA A 134 18.46 -16.05 -3.10
N GLU A 135 18.96 -14.82 -3.01
CA GLU A 135 20.35 -14.54 -2.65
C GLU A 135 20.56 -14.77 -1.15
N PRO A 136 21.52 -15.62 -0.73
CA PRO A 136 21.67 -16.02 0.68
C PRO A 136 21.87 -14.89 1.70
N ARG A 137 22.27 -13.70 1.24
CA ARG A 137 22.49 -12.52 2.10
C ARG A 137 21.30 -11.59 2.19
N VAL A 138 20.32 -11.71 1.29
CA VAL A 138 19.17 -10.82 1.26
C VAL A 138 18.13 -11.39 2.21
N GLU A 139 17.89 -10.66 3.30
CA GLU A 139 16.99 -11.06 4.37
C GLU A 139 15.57 -10.53 4.11
N ALA A 140 15.47 -9.37 3.46
CA ALA A 140 14.19 -8.78 3.11
C ALA A 140 14.31 -7.75 2.00
N VAL A 141 13.23 -7.54 1.26
CA VAL A 141 13.08 -6.47 0.28
C VAL A 141 11.75 -5.75 0.49
N GLY A 142 11.73 -4.45 0.24
CA GLY A 142 10.50 -3.68 0.35
C GLY A 142 10.53 -2.45 -0.53
N MET A 143 9.36 -2.03 -0.98
CA MET A 143 9.17 -0.78 -1.69
C MET A 143 8.12 0.05 -0.95
N ASN A 144 8.41 1.33 -0.74
CA ASN A 144 7.50 2.31 -0.16
C ASN A 144 7.27 3.45 -1.15
N ALA A 145 6.01 3.67 -1.54
CA ALA A 145 5.58 4.78 -2.37
C ALA A 145 4.61 5.68 -1.60
N GLY A 146 5.09 6.84 -1.16
CA GLY A 146 4.24 7.81 -0.46
C GLY A 146 3.57 7.30 0.82
N GLY A 147 4.20 6.34 1.52
CA GLY A 147 3.66 5.74 2.75
C GLY A 147 3.08 4.34 2.56
N ASP A 148 2.75 3.97 1.33
CA ASP A 148 2.19 2.66 0.98
C ASP A 148 3.30 1.68 0.62
N MET A 149 3.27 0.49 1.23
CA MET A 149 4.42 -0.40 1.25
C MET A 149 4.05 -1.82 0.82
N GLN A 150 4.84 -2.41 -0.07
CA GLN A 150 4.88 -3.85 -0.31
C GLN A 150 6.20 -4.40 0.24
N LEU A 151 6.11 -5.41 1.10
CA LEU A 151 7.20 -5.92 1.92
C LEU A 151 7.29 -7.44 1.75
N ALA A 152 8.51 -7.96 1.67
CA ALA A 152 8.78 -9.39 1.59
C ALA A 152 10.06 -9.73 2.35
N THR A 153 10.05 -10.87 3.00
CA THR A 153 11.13 -11.37 3.87
C THR A 153 11.53 -12.75 3.41
N ALA A 154 12.83 -13.05 3.43
CA ALA A 154 13.34 -14.33 2.97
C ALA A 154 12.83 -15.47 3.89
N PRO A 155 12.50 -16.65 3.33
CA PRO A 155 12.10 -17.80 4.14
C PRO A 155 13.16 -18.15 5.19
N GLY A 156 12.74 -18.22 6.46
CA GLY A 156 13.63 -18.53 7.58
C GLY A 156 14.39 -17.32 8.14
N SER A 157 14.28 -16.14 7.53
CA SER A 157 14.79 -14.90 8.12
C SER A 157 14.03 -14.53 9.40
N ALA A 158 14.76 -13.99 10.37
CA ALA A 158 14.17 -13.42 11.60
C ALA A 158 13.75 -11.95 11.42
N TRP A 159 14.00 -11.35 10.25
CA TRP A 159 13.68 -9.95 10.01
C TRP A 159 12.17 -9.68 10.10
N ARG A 160 11.82 -8.54 10.71
CA ARG A 160 10.47 -8.00 10.75
C ARG A 160 10.53 -6.51 10.41
N TRP A 161 9.66 -6.09 9.51
CA TRP A 161 9.46 -4.70 9.16
C TRP A 161 8.66 -4.00 10.24
N ARG A 162 9.30 -3.08 10.95
CA ARG A 162 8.62 -2.22 11.91
C ARG A 162 8.04 -1.00 11.18
N VAL A 163 6.74 -1.03 10.91
CA VAL A 163 6.03 0.02 10.17
C VAL A 163 5.30 0.93 11.15
N GLY A 164 5.64 2.22 11.13
CA GLY A 164 4.93 3.24 11.90
C GLY A 164 3.68 3.71 11.17
N ILE A 165 2.58 3.87 11.90
CA ILE A 165 1.36 4.52 11.42
C ILE A 165 1.37 5.95 11.95
N ALA A 166 1.43 6.93 11.03
CA ALA A 166 1.49 8.34 11.38
C ALA A 166 0.20 8.81 12.06
N ASP A 167 0.33 9.75 12.99
CA ASP A 167 -0.82 10.47 13.53
C ASP A 167 -1.34 11.46 12.47
N PRO A 168 -2.63 11.36 12.05
CA PRO A 168 -3.17 12.21 11.00
C PRO A 168 -3.31 13.69 11.39
N GLU A 169 -3.28 14.02 12.69
CA GLU A 169 -3.34 15.39 13.22
C GLU A 169 -1.93 15.93 13.49
N VAL A 170 -0.98 15.06 13.86
CA VAL A 170 0.41 15.43 14.17
C VAL A 170 1.39 14.68 13.25
N ARG A 171 1.74 15.28 12.11
CA ARG A 171 2.59 14.65 11.07
C ARG A 171 3.94 14.08 11.55
N THR A 172 4.48 14.57 12.66
CA THR A 172 5.75 14.09 13.23
C THR A 172 5.57 12.99 14.28
N ALA A 173 4.34 12.68 14.67
CA ALA A 173 4.05 11.67 15.68
C ALA A 173 3.66 10.35 15.02
N THR A 174 4.02 9.25 15.70
CA THR A 174 3.60 7.90 15.34
C THR A 174 2.50 7.47 16.29
N LEU A 175 1.30 7.23 15.76
CA LEU A 175 0.13 6.83 16.54
C LEU A 175 0.21 5.35 16.95
N ALA A 176 0.74 4.50 16.07
CA ALA A 176 0.88 3.08 16.31
C ALA A 176 2.05 2.50 15.52
N THR A 177 2.47 1.30 15.85
CA THR A 177 3.50 0.56 15.11
C THR A 177 3.06 -0.88 14.94
N ILE A 178 3.25 -1.42 13.74
CA ILE A 178 2.95 -2.80 13.39
C ILE A 178 4.22 -3.50 12.91
N ASP A 179 4.44 -4.72 13.37
CA ASP A 179 5.53 -5.57 12.87
C ASP A 179 4.97 -6.45 11.75
N VAL A 180 5.53 -6.32 10.54
CA VAL A 180 5.12 -7.04 9.33
C VAL A 180 6.25 -7.96 8.89
N GLY A 181 5.95 -9.24 8.65
CA GLY A 181 6.90 -10.18 8.04
C GLY A 181 6.90 -10.03 6.53
N ASP A 182 5.76 -10.35 5.94
CA ASP A 182 5.45 -10.30 4.52
C ASP A 182 4.08 -9.62 4.35
N GLY A 183 3.86 -9.03 3.19
CA GLY A 183 2.58 -8.42 2.83
C GLY A 183 2.72 -6.93 2.55
N ALA A 184 1.65 -6.20 2.80
CA ALA A 184 1.51 -4.81 2.41
C ALA A 184 0.81 -3.99 3.48
N VAL A 185 1.13 -2.71 3.52
CA VAL A 185 0.51 -1.72 4.39
C VAL A 185 0.16 -0.51 3.53
N ALA A 186 -1.11 -0.12 3.50
CA ALA A 186 -1.55 1.09 2.81
C ALA A 186 -2.31 1.99 3.77
N THR A 187 -2.17 3.30 3.59
CA THR A 187 -2.91 4.29 4.38
C THR A 187 -3.61 5.29 3.47
N SER A 188 -4.92 5.39 3.61
CA SER A 188 -5.75 6.38 2.92
C SER A 188 -6.34 7.35 3.93
N GLY A 189 -6.48 8.63 3.58
CA GLY A 189 -7.00 9.60 4.53
C GLY A 189 -6.98 11.04 4.05
N THR A 190 -7.66 11.90 4.82
CA THR A 190 -7.77 13.33 4.52
C THR A 190 -6.66 14.18 5.15
N GLY A 191 -5.86 13.63 6.08
CA GLY A 191 -4.85 14.40 6.83
C GLY A 191 -3.69 14.95 5.98
N GLU A 192 -3.35 14.25 4.89
CA GLU A 192 -2.23 14.63 4.03
C GLU A 192 -2.66 15.51 2.85
N ARG A 193 -3.81 15.23 2.24
CA ARG A 193 -4.27 15.86 0.98
C ARG A 193 -5.65 16.52 1.06
N GLY A 194 -6.21 16.69 2.26
CA GLY A 194 -7.56 17.23 2.47
C GLY A 194 -8.67 16.29 1.99
N ASN A 195 -9.90 16.79 1.86
CA ASN A 195 -11.10 16.03 1.46
C ASN A 195 -11.13 15.74 -0.05
N HIS A 196 -10.14 15.02 -0.55
CA HIS A 196 -10.01 14.64 -1.97
C HIS A 196 -10.66 13.28 -2.31
N ILE A 197 -11.04 12.50 -1.29
CA ILE A 197 -11.70 11.21 -1.45
C ILE A 197 -13.21 11.45 -1.55
N VAL A 198 -13.82 10.96 -2.64
CA VAL A 198 -15.24 11.11 -2.96
C VAL A 198 -15.89 9.74 -2.97
N ASP A 199 -17.10 9.62 -2.41
CA ASP A 199 -17.92 8.42 -2.59
C ASP A 199 -18.54 8.46 -4.00
N PRO A 200 -18.14 7.60 -4.94
CA PRO A 200 -18.62 7.65 -6.32
C PRO A 200 -20.11 7.36 -6.45
N ARG A 201 -20.75 6.73 -5.44
CA ARG A 201 -22.20 6.45 -5.44
C ARG A 201 -23.03 7.69 -5.16
N THR A 202 -22.47 8.67 -4.46
CA THR A 202 -23.18 9.88 -4.00
C THR A 202 -22.59 11.17 -4.57
N GLY A 203 -21.36 11.13 -5.08
CA GLY A 203 -20.59 12.29 -5.50
C GLY A 203 -20.16 13.19 -4.34
N GLN A 204 -20.35 12.77 -3.08
CA GLN A 204 -20.04 13.57 -1.89
C GLN A 204 -18.64 13.24 -1.35
N PRO A 205 -17.91 14.22 -0.80
CA PRO A 205 -16.65 13.96 -0.11
C PRO A 205 -16.83 13.06 1.12
N ALA A 206 -15.93 12.09 1.29
CA ALA A 206 -15.88 11.26 2.49
C ALA A 206 -15.17 12.02 3.63
N THR A 207 -15.87 12.27 4.74
CA THR A 207 -15.38 13.11 5.85
C THR A 207 -15.40 12.42 7.21
N GLY A 208 -15.99 11.23 7.30
CA GLY A 208 -16.17 10.49 8.57
C GLY A 208 -14.91 9.81 9.11
N VAL A 209 -13.85 9.69 8.30
CA VAL A 209 -12.59 9.04 8.66
C VAL A 209 -11.43 9.96 8.27
N ARG A 210 -10.51 10.19 9.20
CA ARG A 210 -9.28 10.96 8.96
C ARG A 210 -8.19 10.14 8.31
N SER A 211 -8.04 8.91 8.77
CA SER A 211 -7.04 7.96 8.30
C SER A 211 -7.57 6.54 8.45
N ALA A 212 -7.29 5.71 7.46
CA ALA A 212 -7.53 4.30 7.43
C ALA A 212 -6.25 3.60 6.99
N THR A 213 -5.66 2.79 7.87
CA THR A 213 -4.53 1.93 7.55
C THR A 213 -5.01 0.49 7.44
N VAL A 214 -4.68 -0.18 6.34
CA VAL A 214 -5.03 -1.57 6.08
C VAL A 214 -3.75 -2.37 5.84
N VAL A 215 -3.70 -3.56 6.45
CA VAL A 215 -2.64 -4.55 6.27
C VAL A 215 -3.23 -5.76 5.54
N ALA A 216 -2.63 -6.15 4.43
CA ALA A 216 -3.06 -7.30 3.62
C ALA A 216 -1.86 -7.90 2.88
N ASP A 217 -2.03 -9.01 2.16
CA ASP A 217 -0.91 -9.65 1.46
C ASP A 217 -0.42 -8.83 0.25
N ARG A 218 -1.32 -8.09 -0.38
CA ARG A 218 -1.11 -7.39 -1.66
C ARG A 218 -1.40 -5.91 -1.54
N LEU A 219 -0.50 -5.07 -2.05
CA LEU A 219 -0.61 -3.62 -1.87
C LEU A 219 -1.78 -3.00 -2.64
N ALA A 220 -2.07 -3.44 -3.87
CA ALA A 220 -3.23 -2.96 -4.60
C ALA A 220 -4.53 -3.16 -3.81
N HIS A 221 -4.60 -4.30 -3.10
CA HIS A 221 -5.73 -4.66 -2.27
C HIS A 221 -5.79 -3.83 -0.98
N ALA A 222 -4.66 -3.67 -0.28
CA ALA A 222 -4.59 -2.82 0.91
C ALA A 222 -4.99 -1.36 0.60
N ASP A 223 -4.48 -0.78 -0.50
CA ASP A 223 -4.74 0.61 -0.92
C ASP A 223 -6.22 0.82 -1.28
N LEU A 224 -6.81 -0.13 -2.03
CA LEU A 224 -8.23 -0.15 -2.36
C LEU A 224 -9.11 -0.17 -1.11
N TRP A 225 -8.82 -1.06 -0.16
CA TRP A 225 -9.65 -1.21 1.03
C TRP A 225 -9.41 -0.11 2.06
N ALA A 226 -8.21 0.48 2.12
CA ALA A 226 -7.97 1.67 2.92
C ALA A 226 -8.85 2.83 2.44
N THR A 227 -8.90 3.06 1.12
CA THR A 227 -9.76 4.10 0.53
C THR A 227 -11.25 3.76 0.72
N THR A 228 -11.63 2.50 0.52
CA THR A 228 -13.00 2.02 0.74
C THR A 228 -13.46 2.21 2.18
N ALA A 229 -12.58 2.00 3.16
CA ALA A 229 -12.88 2.22 4.57
C ALA A 229 -13.13 3.70 4.89
N VAL A 230 -12.37 4.62 4.25
CA VAL A 230 -12.65 6.06 4.35
C VAL A 230 -14.03 6.40 3.80
N VAL A 231 -14.39 5.83 2.63
CA VAL A 231 -15.70 6.01 1.99
C VAL A 231 -16.84 5.39 2.81
N ALA A 232 -16.64 4.22 3.40
CA ALA A 232 -17.63 3.54 4.24
C ALA A 232 -17.96 4.35 5.50
N GLY A 233 -16.95 5.03 6.07
CA GLY A 233 -17.11 5.83 7.27
C GLY A 233 -16.76 5.06 8.54
N PHE A 234 -16.53 5.79 9.63
CA PHE A 234 -15.91 5.24 10.85
C PHE A 234 -16.74 4.16 11.54
N ASP A 235 -18.07 4.21 11.45
CA ASP A 235 -18.97 3.28 12.13
C ASP A 235 -19.42 2.10 11.24
N ASP A 236 -19.11 2.12 9.94
CA ASP A 236 -19.38 1.01 9.02
C ASP A 236 -18.15 0.11 8.90
N LEU A 237 -18.19 -1.05 9.58
CA LEU A 237 -17.19 -2.12 9.45
C LEU A 237 -17.69 -3.30 8.58
N GLY A 238 -18.84 -3.15 7.91
CA GLY A 238 -19.43 -4.22 7.10
C GLY A 238 -18.59 -4.65 5.90
N TRP A 239 -17.61 -3.82 5.52
CA TRP A 239 -16.65 -4.10 4.46
C TRP A 239 -15.53 -5.06 4.87
N LEU A 240 -15.29 -5.28 6.18
CA LEU A 240 -14.18 -6.12 6.66
C LEU A 240 -14.27 -7.56 6.13
N GLY A 241 -15.48 -8.10 6.00
CA GLY A 241 -15.70 -9.46 5.49
C GLY A 241 -15.32 -9.62 4.01
N ASP A 242 -15.44 -8.56 3.21
CA ASP A 242 -15.05 -8.57 1.80
C ASP A 242 -13.57 -8.18 1.60
N ALA A 243 -13.00 -7.47 2.57
CA ALA A 243 -11.65 -6.94 2.47
C ALA A 243 -10.55 -7.96 2.68
N ASP A 244 -10.82 -9.11 3.30
CA ASP A 244 -9.82 -10.16 3.54
C ASP A 244 -8.47 -9.61 4.06
N SER A 245 -8.55 -8.58 4.91
CA SER A 245 -7.38 -7.90 5.45
C SER A 245 -6.84 -8.67 6.66
N THR A 246 -5.52 -8.67 6.85
CA THR A 246 -4.90 -9.23 8.04
C THR A 246 -5.24 -8.41 9.28
N SER A 247 -5.15 -7.08 9.19
CA SER A 247 -5.43 -6.15 10.29
C SER A 247 -5.54 -4.72 9.78
N GLY A 248 -5.85 -3.80 10.68
CA GLY A 248 -5.74 -2.38 10.38
C GLY A 248 -6.31 -1.48 11.46
N MET A 249 -6.40 -0.19 11.14
CA MET A 249 -6.81 0.85 12.06
C MET A 249 -7.58 1.96 11.33
N LEU A 250 -8.66 2.46 11.95
CA LEU A 250 -9.37 3.68 11.56
C LEU A 250 -9.18 4.75 12.62
N VAL A 251 -9.03 6.00 12.17
CA VAL A 251 -8.98 7.19 13.03
C VAL A 251 -10.08 8.16 12.59
N ALA A 252 -10.98 8.51 13.50
CA ALA A 252 -12.04 9.50 13.27
C ALA A 252 -11.54 10.95 13.45
N PRO A 253 -12.25 11.96 12.92
CA PRO A 253 -11.92 13.38 13.13
C PRO A 253 -11.92 13.84 14.60
N ASP A 254 -12.62 13.14 15.49
CA ASP A 254 -12.66 13.43 16.92
C ASP A 254 -11.59 12.66 17.73
N GLY A 255 -10.68 11.96 17.04
CA GLY A 255 -9.60 11.18 17.66
C GLY A 255 -10.00 9.78 18.12
N ARG A 256 -11.26 9.34 17.94
CA ARG A 256 -11.62 7.94 18.19
C ARG A 256 -10.84 7.01 17.24
N VAL A 257 -10.45 5.85 17.77
CA VAL A 257 -9.69 4.84 17.02
C VAL A 257 -10.40 3.50 17.08
N ARG A 258 -10.58 2.87 15.92
CA ARG A 258 -10.98 1.45 15.80
C ARG A 258 -9.83 0.65 15.24
N ARG A 259 -9.72 -0.62 15.64
CA ARG A 259 -8.68 -1.56 15.19
C ARG A 259 -9.32 -2.91 14.92
N TRP A 260 -8.73 -3.70 14.05
CA TRP A 260 -9.21 -5.06 13.79
C TRP A 260 -8.07 -6.02 13.49
N ALA A 261 -8.36 -7.31 13.66
CA ALA A 261 -7.55 -8.43 13.18
C ALA A 261 -8.47 -9.42 12.45
N GLY A 262 -8.16 -9.72 11.19
CA GLY A 262 -9.09 -10.40 10.29
C GLY A 262 -10.40 -9.62 10.14
N ILE A 263 -11.51 -10.25 10.51
CA ILE A 263 -12.85 -9.62 10.50
C ILE A 263 -13.31 -9.12 11.88
N THR A 264 -12.45 -9.24 12.91
CA THR A 264 -12.83 -9.02 14.30
C THR A 264 -12.32 -7.67 14.78
N GLU A 265 -13.22 -6.80 15.25
CA GLU A 265 -12.85 -5.56 15.91
C GLU A 265 -12.13 -5.85 17.24
N VAL A 266 -11.01 -5.16 17.47
CA VAL A 266 -10.18 -5.29 18.67
C VAL A 266 -10.30 -4.02 19.50
N THR A 267 -10.92 -4.15 20.66
CA THR A 267 -11.08 -3.07 21.64
C THR A 267 -10.05 -3.23 22.75
N LEU A 268 -9.38 -2.14 23.11
CA LEU A 268 -8.58 -2.09 24.33
C LEU A 268 -9.55 -2.00 25.51
N ILE A 269 -9.58 -3.03 26.34
CA ILE A 269 -10.26 -2.96 27.63
C ILE A 269 -9.26 -2.32 28.60
N ASP A 270 -9.59 -1.15 29.13
CA ASP A 270 -8.83 -0.57 30.24
C ASP A 270 -8.75 -1.63 31.34
N ALA A 271 -7.53 -1.98 31.76
CA ALA A 271 -7.33 -3.01 32.76
C ALA A 271 -8.07 -2.65 34.06
N HIS A 272 -9.25 -3.21 34.26
CA HIS A 272 -9.84 -3.44 35.56
C HIS A 272 -9.95 -4.96 35.73
N PRO A 273 -9.43 -5.50 36.84
CA PRO A 273 -9.15 -6.92 36.96
C PRO A 273 -10.47 -7.69 36.91
N PHE A 274 -10.43 -8.84 36.24
CA PHE A 274 -11.34 -9.92 36.59
C PHE A 274 -11.16 -10.19 38.09
N THR A 275 -12.01 -9.60 38.92
CA THR A 275 -12.14 -10.00 40.31
C THR A 275 -12.79 -11.36 40.27
N VAL A 276 -11.98 -12.41 40.35
CA VAL A 276 -12.47 -13.76 40.64
C VAL A 276 -13.07 -13.67 42.04
N ALA A 277 -14.40 -13.67 42.12
CA ALA A 277 -15.10 -13.86 43.38
C ALA A 277 -14.74 -15.26 43.89
N GLY A 278 -14.03 -15.29 45.04
CA GLY A 278 -13.78 -16.50 45.80
C GLY A 278 -15.00 -16.95 46.59
#